data_AF-A0A392QX48-F1
#
_entry.id   AF-A0A392QX48-F1
#
_cell.length_a   1.000
_cell.length_b   1.000
_cell.length_c   1.000
_cell.angle_alpha   90.00
_cell.angle_beta   90.00
_cell.angle_gamma   90.00
#
_symmetry.space_group_name_H-M   'P 1'
#
loop_
_entity.id
_entity.type
_entity.pdbx_description
1 polymer ?
#
loop_
_entity_poly.entity_id
_entity_poly.type
_entity_poly.pdbx_seq_one_letter_code
_entity_poly.pdbx_strand_id
1 'polypeptide(L)' 'MTTSTQSRVSIPLFTLPIVTERIGPLPGLVKKDELADYREVLWQDYMDNFYGTAHEGKKTLEFAKINFAQ' A
#
# COMPACT_ATOMS: atom_id res chain seq x y z
N MET A 1 -13.83 17.53 5.93
CA MET A 1 -15.13 18.22 6.08
C MET A 1 -15.35 19.11 4.86
N THR A 2 -16.53 19.07 4.27
CA THR A 2 -16.95 19.95 3.16
C THR A 2 -17.94 20.98 3.71
N THR A 3 -17.98 22.18 3.13
CA THR A 3 -18.99 23.19 3.47
C THR A 3 -20.15 23.12 2.47
N SER A 4 -21.36 23.45 2.90
CA SER A 4 -22.53 23.54 2.00
C SER A 4 -22.56 24.83 1.18
N THR A 5 -21.64 25.76 1.44
CA THR A 5 -21.67 27.13 0.92
C THR A 5 -20.58 27.45 -0.09
N GLN A 6 -19.59 26.57 -0.28
CA GLN A 6 -18.49 26.81 -1.20
C GLN A 6 -18.08 25.56 -1.95
N SER A 7 -17.79 25.75 -3.25
CA SER A 7 -17.19 24.70 -4.07
C SER A 7 -15.73 24.50 -3.65
N ARG A 8 -15.32 23.25 -3.44
CA ARG A 8 -13.91 22.87 -3.25
C ARG A 8 -13.36 22.32 -4.54
N VAL A 9 -12.35 22.99 -5.10
CA VAL A 9 -11.63 22.52 -6.30
C VAL A 9 -10.23 22.07 -5.89
N SER A 10 -9.81 20.91 -6.37
CA SER A 10 -8.43 20.42 -6.19
C SER A 10 -8.00 19.62 -7.41
N ILE A 11 -6.73 19.76 -7.79
CA ILE A 11 -6.09 18.99 -8.86
C ILE A 11 -5.02 18.13 -8.20
N PRO A 12 -5.34 16.89 -7.79
CA PRO A 12 -4.35 16.02 -7.18
C PRO A 12 -3.42 15.45 -8.25
N LEU A 13 -2.13 15.37 -7.91
CA LEU A 13 -1.13 14.62 -8.66
C LEU A 13 -0.65 13.47 -7.78
N PHE A 14 -0.79 12.24 -8.28
CA PHE A 14 -0.29 11.05 -7.61
C PHE A 14 0.85 10.44 -8.42
N THR A 15 2.00 10.27 -7.79
CA THR A 15 3.15 9.56 -8.35
C THR A 15 3.18 8.16 -7.78
N LEU A 16 3.24 7.15 -8.64
CA LEU A 16 3.17 5.74 -8.27
C LEU A 16 4.33 4.98 -8.96
N PRO A 17 4.73 3.81 -8.44
CA PRO A 17 5.64 2.90 -9.15
C PRO A 17 5.06 2.46 -10.51
N ILE A 18 5.93 1.98 -11.41
CA ILE A 18 5.50 1.33 -12.64
C ILE A 18 4.90 -0.05 -12.32
N VAL A 19 3.99 -0.55 -13.17
CA VAL A 19 3.27 -1.82 -12.96
C VAL A 19 4.18 -3.03 -12.77
N THR A 20 5.39 -3.00 -13.35
CA THR A 20 6.38 -4.07 -13.24
C THR A 20 7.34 -3.91 -12.06
N GLU A 21 7.25 -2.83 -11.28
CA GLU A 21 8.14 -2.58 -10.15
C GLU A 21 7.81 -3.51 -8.98
N ARG A 22 8.84 -3.93 -8.24
CA ARG A 22 8.67 -4.70 -7.00
C ARG A 22 8.73 -3.75 -5.81
N ILE A 23 7.76 -3.85 -4.92
CA ILE A 23 7.67 -3.03 -3.73
C ILE A 23 7.78 -3.89 -2.47
N GLY A 24 8.45 -3.36 -1.45
CA GLY A 24 8.65 -4.02 -0.16
C GLY A 24 9.31 -3.07 0.84
N PRO A 25 9.61 -3.55 2.06
CA PRO A 25 10.34 -2.75 3.04
C PRO A 25 11.69 -2.28 2.52
N LEU A 26 12.03 -1.01 2.76
CA LEU A 26 13.30 -0.45 2.33
C LEU A 26 14.46 -1.16 3.07
N PRO A 27 15.47 -1.69 2.35
CA PRO A 27 16.64 -2.30 2.98
C PRO A 27 17.33 -1.32 3.94
N GLY A 28 17.70 -1.80 5.13
CA GLY A 28 18.35 -0.99 6.17
C GLY A 28 17.40 -0.24 7.11
N LEU A 29 16.09 -0.22 6.86
CA LEU A 29 15.08 0.25 7.83
C LEU A 29 14.51 -0.85 8.72
N VAL A 30 14.62 -2.11 8.28
CA VAL A 30 14.35 -3.27 9.15
C VAL A 30 15.47 -3.31 10.18
N LYS A 31 15.12 -3.22 11.47
CA LYS A 31 16.15 -3.23 12.52
C LYS A 31 16.91 -4.54 12.48
N LYS A 32 18.18 -4.48 12.89
CA LYS A 32 18.99 -5.67 13.05
C LYS A 32 18.27 -6.61 14.01
N ASP A 33 18.06 -7.85 13.57
CA ASP A 33 17.33 -8.91 14.27
C ASP A 33 15.79 -8.80 14.31
N GLU A 34 15.19 -7.83 13.60
CA GLU A 34 13.75 -7.79 13.34
C GLU A 34 13.43 -8.41 11.96
N LEU A 35 12.29 -9.08 11.85
CA LEU A 35 11.77 -9.55 10.57
C LEU A 35 10.89 -8.46 9.96
N ALA A 36 10.93 -8.34 8.64
CA ALA A 36 10.02 -7.48 7.91
C ALA A 36 8.56 -7.91 8.13
N ASP A 37 7.65 -6.97 8.36
CA ASP A 37 6.21 -7.26 8.48
C ASP A 37 5.59 -7.64 7.13
N TYR A 38 6.17 -7.19 6.01
CA TYR A 38 5.65 -7.37 4.66
C TYR A 38 6.68 -7.98 3.73
N ARG A 39 6.24 -8.91 2.88
CA ARG A 39 7.03 -9.47 1.78
C ARG A 39 7.05 -8.53 0.59
N GLU A 40 8.04 -8.72 -0.27
CA GLU A 40 8.10 -8.04 -1.55
C GLU A 40 7.01 -8.58 -2.51
N VAL A 41 6.30 -7.67 -3.18
CA VAL A 41 5.22 -7.97 -4.14
C VAL A 41 5.38 -7.13 -5.41
N LEU A 42 4.77 -7.58 -6.52
CA LEU A 42 4.67 -6.76 -7.72
C LEU A 42 3.69 -5.61 -7.47
N TRP A 43 3.99 -4.41 -7.97
CA TRP A 43 3.11 -3.26 -7.85
C TRP A 43 1.73 -3.54 -8.46
N GLN A 44 1.67 -4.22 -9.61
CA GLN A 44 0.41 -4.64 -10.22
C GLN A 44 -0.43 -5.52 -9.29
N ASP A 45 0.17 -6.54 -8.66
CA ASP A 45 -0.55 -7.45 -7.74
C ASP A 45 -1.12 -6.68 -6.54
N TYR A 46 -0.36 -5.71 -6.02
CA TYR A 46 -0.84 -4.83 -4.95
C TYR A 46 -2.04 -4.00 -5.40
N MET A 47 -1.98 -3.40 -6.61
CA MET A 47 -3.06 -2.56 -7.14
C MET A 47 -4.32 -3.37 -7.43
N ASP A 48 -4.18 -4.57 -7.98
CA ASP A 48 -5.30 -5.48 -8.22
C ASP A 48 -5.99 -5.87 -6.90
N ASN A 49 -5.21 -6.19 -5.87
CA ASN A 49 -5.75 -6.46 -4.53
C ASN A 49 -6.43 -5.23 -3.91
N PHE A 50 -5.79 -4.06 -3.98
CA PHE A 50 -6.29 -2.80 -3.42
C PHE A 50 -7.62 -2.37 -4.04
N TYR A 51 -7.77 -2.44 -5.36
CA TYR A 51 -9.02 -2.10 -6.04
C TYR A 51 -10.07 -3.21 -5.95
N GLY A 52 -9.65 -4.48 -5.86
CA GLY A 52 -10.56 -5.61 -5.66
C GLY A 52 -11.20 -5.66 -4.26
N THR A 53 -10.56 -5.04 -3.26
CA THR A 53 -11.04 -4.93 -1.86
C THR A 53 -11.26 -3.48 -1.45
N ALA A 54 -11.86 -2.69 -2.36
CA ALA A 54 -12.10 -1.27 -2.14
C ALA A 54 -12.82 -1.02 -0.79
N HIS A 55 -12.38 0.02 -0.08
CA HIS A 55 -12.90 0.47 1.22
C HIS A 55 -12.48 -0.33 2.45
N GLU A 56 -11.63 -1.34 2.34
CA GLU A 56 -11.12 -2.06 3.52
C GLU A 56 -9.93 -1.39 4.22
N GLY A 57 -9.51 -0.22 3.72
CA GLY A 57 -8.43 0.56 4.31
C GLY A 57 -7.12 -0.21 4.33
N LYS A 58 -6.48 -0.32 5.51
CA LYS A 58 -5.19 -1.02 5.65
C LYS A 58 -5.28 -2.55 5.52
N LYS A 59 -6.47 -3.13 5.52
CA LYS A 59 -6.63 -4.59 5.35
C LYS A 59 -6.14 -5.06 3.97
N THR A 60 -6.07 -4.16 2.99
CA THR A 60 -5.49 -4.42 1.67
C THR A 60 -4.01 -4.80 1.72
N LEU A 61 -3.32 -4.61 2.87
CA LEU A 61 -1.92 -5.00 3.06
C LEU A 61 -1.75 -6.42 3.61
N GLU A 62 -2.83 -7.06 4.09
CA GLU A 62 -2.75 -8.37 4.75
C GLU A 62 -2.22 -9.47 3.82
N PHE A 63 -2.52 -9.42 2.52
CA PHE A 63 -2.00 -10.40 1.54
C PHE A 63 -0.47 -10.37 1.39
N ALA A 64 0.14 -9.24 1.73
CA ALA A 64 1.58 -9.02 1.69
C ALA A 64 2.24 -9.27 3.04
N LYS A 65 1.49 -9.51 4.13
CA LYS A 65 2.10 -9.81 5.42
C LYS A 65 2.88 -11.11 5.38
N ILE A 66 4.01 -11.11 6.07
CA ILE A 66 4.76 -12.33 6.36
C ILE A 66 4.07 -13.01 7.54
N ASN A 67 3.10 -13.89 7.27
CA ASN A 67 2.50 -14.72 8.31
C ASN A 67 3.53 -15.79 8.72
N PHE A 68 4.02 -15.71 9.96
CA PHE A 68 4.59 -16.88 10.61
C PHE A 68 3.43 -17.83 10.92
N ALA A 69 3.31 -18.92 10.18
CA ALA A 69 2.57 -20.06 10.69
C ALA A 69 3.27 -20.52 11.97
N GLN A 70 2.55 -20.51 13.10
CA GLN A 70 2.89 -21.31 14.28
C GLN A 70 2.56 -22.77 13.99
#